data_AF-A0A942UA31-F1
#
_entry.id   AF-A0A942UA31-F1
#
_cell.length_a   1.000
_cell.length_b   1.000
_cell.length_c   1.000
_cell.angle_alpha   90.00
_cell.angle_beta   90.00
_cell.angle_gamma   90.00
#
_symmetry.space_group_name_H-M   'P 1'
#
loop_
_entity.id
_entity.type
_entity.pdbx_description
1 polymer ?
#
loop_
_entity_poly.entity_id
_entity_poly.type
_entity_poly.pdbx_seq_one_letter_code
_entity_poly.pdbx_strand_id
1 'polypeptide(L)'
;MIKKIRNGIWYRHGKVRYRIWLDEDRYIISVTNGEITVHDCYGSTHETAKNLALFKLHQALSDKDKKRKWITKGNGYELFRIK
;
A
#
# COMPACT_ATOMS: atom_id res chain seq x y z
N MET A 1 11.03 -24.47 11.61
CA MET A 1 10.33 -24.09 12.86
C MET A 1 9.79 -22.67 12.66
N ILE A 2 8.51 -22.52 12.30
CA ILE A 2 7.95 -21.22 11.86
C ILE A 2 7.64 -20.38 13.11
N LYS A 3 8.47 -19.36 13.39
CA LYS A 3 8.23 -18.39 14.47
C LYS A 3 7.17 -17.38 14.01
N LYS A 4 5.91 -17.67 14.32
CA LYS A 4 4.80 -16.74 14.10
C LYS A 4 4.90 -15.56 15.07
N ILE A 5 5.58 -14.49 14.67
CA ILE A 5 5.58 -13.22 15.42
C ILE A 5 4.29 -12.47 15.06
N ARG A 6 3.21 -12.77 15.77
CA ARG A 6 1.87 -12.19 15.53
C ARG A 6 1.66 -10.82 16.18
N ASN A 7 2.72 -10.07 16.51
CA ASN A 7 2.63 -8.74 17.12
C ASN A 7 3.36 -7.68 16.29
N GLY A 8 3.04 -7.58 15.00
CA GLY A 8 3.46 -6.42 14.20
C GLY A 8 2.71 -5.18 14.67
N ILE A 9 3.38 -4.32 15.45
CA ILE A 9 2.89 -3.00 15.86
C ILE A 9 2.91 -2.10 14.63
N TRP A 10 1.82 -1.35 14.40
CA TRP A 10 1.79 -0.33 13.37
C TRP A 10 2.54 0.90 13.86
N TYR A 11 3.62 1.29 13.17
CA TYR A 11 4.29 2.57 13.43
C TYR A 11 3.87 3.60 12.38
N ARG A 12 3.75 4.86 12.80
CA ARG A 12 3.33 5.97 11.95
C ARG A 12 4.54 6.79 11.54
N HIS A 13 4.66 7.06 10.24
CA HIS A 13 5.61 8.01 9.69
C HIS A 13 4.86 8.99 8.78
N GLY A 14 4.56 10.17 9.31
CA GLY A 14 3.71 11.17 8.66
C GLY A 14 2.27 10.69 8.48
N LYS A 15 1.75 10.73 7.25
CA LYS A 15 0.39 10.27 6.89
C LYS A 15 0.29 8.76 6.68
N VAL A 16 1.41 8.05 6.71
CA VAL A 16 1.49 6.63 6.38
C VAL A 16 1.82 5.82 7.64
N ARG A 17 1.16 4.67 7.81
CA ARG A 17 1.47 3.68 8.85
C ARG A 17 2.06 2.45 8.20
N TYR A 18 2.98 1.81 8.91
CA TYR A 18 3.69 0.63 8.45
C TYR A 18 3.59 -0.44 9.50
N ARG A 19 3.57 -1.69 9.06
CA ARG A 19 3.68 -2.88 9.89
C ARG A 19 4.79 -3.72 9.33
N ILE A 20 5.79 -4.02 10.15
CA ILE A 20 6.94 -4.82 9.74
C ILE A 20 6.99 -6.07 10.60
N TRP A 21 7.29 -7.19 9.97
CA TRP A 21 7.71 -8.40 10.66
C TRP A 21 8.76 -9.14 9.84
N LEU A 22 9.50 -10.00 10.52
CA LEU A 22 10.48 -10.88 9.90
C LEU A 22 9.87 -12.29 9.85
N ASP A 23 9.93 -12.91 8.68
CA ASP A 23 9.58 -14.32 8.49
C ASP A 23 10.78 -15.03 7.88
N GLU A 24 11.31 -16.01 8.61
CA GLU A 24 12.61 -16.63 8.33
C GLU A 24 13.70 -15.56 8.13
N ASP A 25 14.15 -15.37 6.89
CA ASP A 25 15.18 -14.39 6.50
C ASP A 25 14.64 -13.25 5.63
N ARG A 26 13.32 -13.01 5.65
CA ARG A 26 12.66 -12.02 4.80
C ARG A 26 11.91 -10.99 5.63
N TYR A 27 12.11 -9.73 5.28
CA TYR A 27 11.31 -8.62 5.80
C TYR A 27 9.99 -8.58 5.06
N ILE A 28 8.90 -8.53 5.82
CA ILE A 28 7.54 -8.39 5.31
C ILE A 28 6.98 -7.09 5.85
N ILE A 29 6.55 -6.21 4.93
CA ILE A 29 6.04 -4.89 5.25
C ILE A 29 4.64 -4.71 4.67
N SER A 30 3.71 -4.32 5.52
CA SER A 30 2.43 -3.74 5.09
C SER A 30 2.46 -2.24 5.32
N VAL A 31 1.81 -1.48 4.45
CA VAL A 31 1.76 -0.02 4.51
C VAL A 31 0.34 0.48 4.25
N THR A 32 -0.12 1.48 5.00
CA THR A 32 -1.44 2.09 4.83
C THR A 32 -1.38 3.59 4.97
N ASN A 33 -2.14 4.31 4.15
CA ASN A 33 -2.38 5.75 4.33
C ASN A 33 -3.73 6.05 5.02
N GLY A 34 -4.41 5.02 5.54
CA GLY A 34 -5.74 5.12 6.14
C GLY A 34 -6.89 4.91 5.16
N GLU A 35 -6.67 5.08 3.85
CA GLU A 35 -7.68 4.79 2.81
C GLU A 35 -7.35 3.53 2.00
N ILE A 36 -6.07 3.30 1.76
CA ILE A 36 -5.54 2.16 1.00
C ILE A 36 -4.50 1.48 1.88
N THR A 37 -4.59 0.17 1.97
CA THR A 37 -3.58 -0.66 2.61
C THR A 37 -2.99 -1.61 1.59
N VAL A 38 -1.68 -1.62 1.50
CA VAL A 38 -0.91 -2.60 0.74
C VAL A 38 -0.33 -3.60 1.75
N HIS A 39 -0.59 -4.86 1.52
CA HIS A 39 -0.12 -5.96 2.35
C HIS A 39 1.10 -6.65 1.76
N ASP A 40 1.83 -7.34 2.64
CA ASP A 40 2.80 -8.39 2.30
C ASP A 40 3.81 -8.00 1.21
N CYS A 41 4.53 -6.91 1.44
CA CYS A 41 5.67 -6.51 0.61
C CYS A 41 6.95 -7.11 1.16
N TYR A 42 7.55 -8.01 0.38
CA TYR A 42 8.72 -8.78 0.77
C TYR A 42 10.01 -8.08 0.35
N GLY A 43 11.06 -8.26 1.15
CA GLY A 43 12.43 -7.86 0.81
C GLY A 43 13.45 -8.64 1.61
N SER A 44 14.65 -8.80 1.03
CA SER A 44 15.81 -9.36 1.74
C SER A 44 16.35 -8.39 2.80
N THR A 45 15.99 -7.10 2.71
CA THR A 45 16.34 -6.07 3.68
C THR A 45 15.11 -5.27 4.08
N HIS A 46 15.19 -4.60 5.23
CA HIS A 46 14.16 -3.67 5.68
C HIS A 46 13.85 -2.59 4.62
N GLU A 47 14.89 -2.00 4.01
CA GLU A 47 14.74 -0.92 3.05
C GLU A 47 14.11 -1.38 1.73
N THR A 48 14.50 -2.55 1.23
CA THR A 48 13.93 -3.11 -0.01
C THR A 48 12.45 -3.39 0.16
N ALA A 49 12.06 -4.03 1.27
CA ALA A 49 10.65 -4.29 1.57
C ALA A 49 9.85 -2.99 1.74
N LYS A 50 10.46 -1.95 2.33
CA LYS A 50 9.81 -0.65 2.58
C LYS A 50 9.61 0.13 1.28
N ASN A 51 10.62 0.15 0.43
CA ASN A 51 10.56 0.82 -0.87
C ASN A 51 9.51 0.15 -1.77
N LEU A 52 9.45 -1.18 -1.76
CA LEU A 52 8.42 -1.93 -2.49
C LEU A 52 7.01 -1.61 -1.98
N ALA A 53 6.83 -1.57 -0.65
CA ALA A 53 5.55 -1.23 -0.03
C ALA A 53 5.10 0.18 -0.43
N LEU A 54 6.00 1.17 -0.34
CA LEU A 54 5.75 2.55 -0.74
C LEU A 54 5.43 2.68 -2.23
N PHE A 55 6.18 2.00 -3.08
CA PHE A 55 5.98 1.99 -4.52
C PHE A 55 4.58 1.45 -4.89
N LYS A 56 4.19 0.31 -4.31
CA LYS A 56 2.85 -0.26 -4.52
C LYS A 56 1.73 0.64 -3.98
N LEU A 57 1.95 1.29 -2.83
CA LEU A 57 0.97 2.24 -2.30
C LEU A 57 0.79 3.43 -3.24
N HIS A 58 1.89 3.96 -3.79
CA HIS A 58 1.85 5.04 -4.78
C HIS A 58 1.15 4.60 -6.08
N GLN A 59 1.41 3.39 -6.58
CA GLN A 59 0.69 2.84 -7.72
C GLN A 59 -0.81 2.73 -7.44
N ALA A 60 -1.20 2.18 -6.28
CA ALA A 60 -2.60 2.05 -5.90
C ALA A 60 -3.31 3.42 -5.77
N LEU A 61 -2.61 4.44 -5.30
CA LEU A 61 -3.12 5.82 -5.26
C LEU A 61 -3.27 6.39 -6.68
N SER A 62 -2.28 6.23 -7.54
CA SER A 62 -2.35 6.67 -8.93
C SER A 62 -3.51 6.02 -9.69
N ASP A 63 -3.74 4.72 -9.47
CA ASP A 63 -4.84 4.00 -10.10
C ASP A 63 -6.20 4.37 -9.50
N LYS A 64 -6.27 4.66 -8.19
CA LYS A 64 -7.47 5.24 -7.56
C LYS A 64 -7.78 6.61 -8.13
N ASP A 65 -6.77 7.45 -8.36
CA ASP A 65 -6.93 8.79 -8.93
C ASP A 65 -7.32 8.72 -10.41
N LYS A 66 -6.75 7.79 -11.18
CA LYS A 66 -7.22 7.49 -12.53
C LYS A 66 -8.69 7.07 -12.50
N LYS A 67 -9.06 6.07 -11.68
CA LYS A 67 -10.46 5.62 -11.57
C LYS A 67 -11.39 6.76 -11.16
N ARG A 68 -11.01 7.61 -10.19
CA ARG A 68 -11.76 8.82 -9.83
C ARG A 68 -11.91 9.81 -10.98
N LYS A 69 -10.89 10.00 -11.81
CA LYS A 69 -10.99 10.81 -13.05
C LYS A 69 -11.98 10.23 -14.06
N TRP A 70 -12.23 8.92 -14.03
CA TRP A 70 -13.17 8.23 -14.93
C TRP A 70 -14.57 8.01 -14.32
N ILE A 71 -14.77 8.21 -13.01
CA ILE A 71 -16.09 8.11 -12.37
C ILE A 71 -16.85 9.42 -12.61
N THR A 72 -17.40 9.51 -13.82
CA THR A 72 -18.41 10.49 -14.19
C THR A 72 -19.71 10.19 -13.45
N LYS A 73 -20.19 11.17 -12.70
CA LYS A 73 -21.56 11.21 -12.19
C LYS A 73 -22.46 11.60 -13.36
N GLY A 74 -23.00 10.63 -14.09
CA GLY A 74 -23.92 10.90 -15.19
C GLY A 74 -24.26 9.66 -16.00
N ASN A 75 -25.41 9.03 -15.70
CA ASN A 75 -26.27 8.17 -16.52
C ASN A 75 -25.67 7.37 -17.72
N GLY A 76 -24.45 6.84 -17.63
CA GLY A 76 -23.95 5.76 -18.51
C GLY A 76 -23.60 6.12 -19.96
N TYR A 77 -23.76 7.37 -20.42
CA TYR A 77 -23.58 7.70 -21.85
C TYR A 77 -22.55 8.78 -22.19
N GLU A 78 -21.97 9.50 -21.22
CA GLU A 78 -20.96 10.54 -21.53
C GLU A 78 -19.79 10.57 -20.54
N LEU A 79 -18.57 10.42 -21.07
CA LEU A 79 -17.30 10.53 -20.33
C LEU A 79 -16.70 11.92 -20.55
N PHE A 80 -16.68 12.77 -19.52
CA PHE A 80 -16.00 14.07 -19.58
C PHE A 80 -14.66 14.03 -18.84
N ARG A 81 -13.59 14.51 -19.49
CA ARG A 81 -12.26 14.69 -18.90
C ARG A 81 -12.20 16.04 -18.20
N ILE A 82 -12.12 16.06 -16.87
CA ILE A 82 -11.82 17.29 -16.12
C ILE A 82 -10.32 17.59 -16.32
N LYS A 83 -10.02 18.78 -16.86
CA LYS A 83 -8.67 19.27 -17.15
C LYS A 83 -8.13 20.04 -15.96
#